data_AF-A0A8J4YHA9-F1
#
_entry.id   AF-A0A8J4YHA9-F1
#
_cell.length_a   1.000
_cell.length_b   1.000
_cell.length_c   1.000
_cell.angle_alpha   90.00
_cell.angle_beta   90.00
_cell.angle_gamma   90.00
#
_symmetry.space_group_name_H-M   'P 1'
#
loop_
_entity.id
_entity.type
_entity.pdbx_description
1 polymer ?
#
loop_
_entity_poly.entity_id
_entity_poly.type
_entity_poly.pdbx_seq_one_letter_code
_entity_poly.pdbx_strand_id
1 'polypeptide(L)'
;MNNPNRVKVTSFRAIKISKQWNNPNRVKVRSFRAIKISKQWNNPNPNPRWLYAYNCQLENIRRVQRNWSWACMQEHRGRVRRYKAAYKAKLENKLNAGLTKDIEECERILDVINITLVRRQAEMEVQREGRLRKQEKQKKGWFSGWFFGGGEESDQDDQDDGNLAMKLKSAMTEEEKQKLHDAIGYSDGGPPPSYPEDFVDILMKFLLKHLTVTVTDESVGGACVLQIKLEHVTSAVENRSGATALRVKSSVQSFIVEGYAVNGSLPRLVSSEIATGGAPLLAVMFETNPLDKSCDQRVKVLAQPLQIMYHAHTIIQITDLFAPPKDISLQQLQATALSQLEVVKERSVTGLQAAIDNHSILDLDLSFAASHIIIPENGLYAEYVYLSVQ
;
A
#
# COMPACT_ATOMS: atom_id res chain seq x y z
N MET A 1 -8.34 -47.95 -6.71
CA MET A 1 -9.14 -47.13 -7.65
C MET A 1 -8.51 -45.75 -7.70
N ASN A 2 -7.56 -45.56 -8.62
CA ASN A 2 -6.81 -44.32 -8.81
C ASN A 2 -7.54 -43.47 -9.86
N ASN A 3 -7.90 -42.26 -9.50
CA ASN A 3 -8.49 -41.26 -10.39
C ASN A 3 -7.34 -40.58 -11.18
N PRO A 4 -7.25 -40.72 -12.53
CA PRO A 4 -6.06 -40.29 -13.27
C PRO A 4 -6.01 -38.79 -13.62
N ASN A 5 -7.07 -38.01 -13.37
CA ASN A 5 -7.07 -36.59 -13.73
C ASN A 5 -6.64 -35.71 -12.56
N ARG A 6 -5.35 -35.75 -12.22
CA ARG A 6 -4.74 -34.73 -11.35
C ARG A 6 -4.24 -33.57 -12.21
N VAL A 7 -5.06 -32.52 -12.34
CA VAL A 7 -4.57 -31.21 -12.79
C VAL A 7 -3.60 -30.69 -11.72
N LYS A 8 -2.30 -30.76 -12.00
CA LYS A 8 -1.29 -30.09 -11.18
C LYS A 8 -1.24 -28.62 -11.55
N VAL A 9 -1.83 -27.78 -10.69
CA VAL A 9 -1.52 -26.35 -10.65
C VAL A 9 -0.17 -26.19 -9.95
N THR A 10 0.92 -26.38 -10.68
CA THR A 10 2.29 -26.21 -10.16
C THR A 10 2.91 -24.91 -10.64
N SER A 11 2.78 -23.87 -9.83
CA SER A 11 3.91 -23.14 -9.21
C SER A 11 3.44 -21.76 -8.75
N PHE A 12 3.11 -21.64 -7.46
CA PHE A 12 3.11 -20.34 -6.81
C PHE A 12 4.57 -19.97 -6.54
N ARG A 13 5.15 -19.11 -7.38
CA ARG A 13 6.34 -18.37 -6.96
C ARG A 13 5.87 -17.22 -6.07
N ALA A 14 5.53 -17.55 -4.83
CA ALA A 14 5.44 -16.56 -3.76
C ALA A 14 6.85 -15.97 -3.58
N ILE A 15 7.08 -14.79 -4.15
CA ILE A 15 8.27 -14.03 -3.83
C ILE A 15 8.10 -13.59 -2.37
N LYS A 16 8.94 -14.19 -1.53
CA LYS A 16 9.21 -13.84 -0.13
C LYS A 16 8.95 -12.35 0.11
N ILE A 17 8.01 -12.02 1.00
CA ILE A 17 7.99 -10.71 1.65
C ILE A 17 9.26 -10.67 2.50
N SER A 18 10.35 -10.18 1.93
CA SER A 18 11.51 -9.84 2.72
C SER A 18 11.14 -8.63 3.56
N LYS A 19 11.01 -8.81 4.88
CA LYS A 19 11.39 -7.74 5.82
C LYS A 19 12.91 -7.56 5.71
N GLN A 20 13.36 -6.93 4.63
CA GLN A 20 14.67 -6.32 4.58
C GLN A 20 14.52 -4.95 5.24
N TRP A 21 14.95 -4.87 6.50
CA TRP A 21 15.46 -3.61 7.04
C TRP A 21 16.75 -3.28 6.28
N ASN A 22 16.59 -2.74 5.07
CA ASN A 22 17.66 -2.06 4.38
C ASN A 22 17.55 -0.58 4.72
N ASN A 23 18.50 -0.15 5.53
CA ASN A 23 18.83 1.23 5.87
C ASN A 23 18.51 2.21 4.71
N PRO A 24 17.55 3.15 4.84
CA PRO A 24 17.09 3.97 3.71
C PRO A 24 18.09 5.04 3.25
N ASN A 25 19.29 5.11 3.83
CA ASN A 25 20.34 6.05 3.41
C ASN A 25 21.19 5.52 2.24
N ARG A 26 20.54 5.18 1.13
CA ARG A 26 21.16 5.31 -0.20
C ARG A 26 20.15 5.94 -1.14
N VAL A 27 20.04 7.26 -1.00
CA VAL A 27 19.57 8.12 -2.08
C VAL A 27 20.39 7.73 -3.30
N LYS A 28 19.74 7.14 -4.32
CA LYS A 28 20.28 7.21 -5.68
C LYS A 28 20.29 8.70 -6.01
N VAL A 29 21.42 9.34 -5.76
CA VAL A 29 21.74 10.60 -6.40
C VAL A 29 21.68 10.25 -7.88
N ARG A 30 20.62 10.66 -8.57
CA ARG A 30 20.67 10.80 -10.01
C ARG A 30 21.93 11.61 -10.23
N SER A 31 22.95 11.00 -10.82
CA SER A 31 24.14 11.73 -11.23
C SER A 31 23.60 12.88 -12.08
N PHE A 32 23.57 14.08 -11.53
CA PHE A 32 23.40 15.27 -12.33
C PHE A 32 24.46 15.10 -13.42
N ARG A 33 24.05 15.10 -14.69
CA ARG A 33 25.01 15.19 -15.79
C ARG A 33 25.97 16.29 -15.37
N ALA A 34 27.25 15.95 -15.21
CA ALA A 34 28.26 16.96 -15.01
C ALA A 34 28.07 17.94 -16.15
N ILE A 35 27.60 19.14 -15.84
CA ILE A 35 27.63 20.23 -16.78
C ILE A 35 29.11 20.36 -17.08
N LYS A 36 29.53 19.86 -18.26
CA LYS A 36 30.85 20.14 -18.78
C LYS A 36 30.85 21.64 -19.02
N ILE A 37 31.27 22.40 -18.02
CA ILE A 37 31.64 23.80 -18.20
C ILE A 37 32.74 23.73 -19.24
N SER A 38 32.44 24.18 -20.46
CA SER A 38 33.42 24.31 -21.52
C SER A 38 34.68 24.95 -20.94
N LYS A 39 35.83 24.30 -21.11
CA LYS A 39 37.14 24.87 -20.79
C LYS A 39 37.34 26.12 -21.65
N GLN A 40 36.80 27.26 -21.22
CA GLN A 40 37.09 28.61 -21.71
C GLN A 40 36.18 29.60 -20.99
N TRP A 41 36.51 29.93 -19.74
CA TRP A 41 36.09 31.19 -19.12
C TRP A 41 37.24 31.66 -18.22
N ASN A 42 38.35 32.02 -18.84
CA ASN A 42 39.44 32.74 -18.17
C ASN A 42 39.14 34.24 -18.29
N ASN A 43 38.13 34.72 -17.56
CA ASN A 43 37.90 36.16 -17.41
C ASN A 43 38.32 36.56 -15.99
N PRO A 44 39.38 37.37 -15.81
CA PRO A 44 39.94 37.67 -14.49
C PRO A 44 39.02 38.49 -13.57
N ASN A 45 37.84 38.92 -14.05
CA ASN A 45 36.79 39.53 -13.24
C ASN A 45 35.42 38.88 -13.51
N PRO A 46 34.99 37.87 -12.72
CA PRO A 46 33.61 37.39 -12.78
C PRO A 46 32.69 38.53 -12.33
N ASN A 47 31.76 38.92 -13.21
CA ASN A 47 30.77 39.95 -12.89
C ASN A 47 30.10 39.61 -11.54
N PRO A 48 30.14 40.52 -10.54
CA PRO A 48 29.77 40.23 -9.15
C PRO A 48 28.33 39.72 -9.00
N ARG A 49 27.45 40.04 -9.97
CA ARG A 49 26.07 39.55 -9.99
C ARG A 49 25.97 38.05 -10.26
N TRP A 50 26.84 37.51 -11.12
CA TRP A 50 26.87 36.07 -11.41
C TRP A 50 27.52 35.29 -10.26
N LEU A 51 28.55 35.85 -9.62
CA LEU A 51 29.13 35.27 -8.41
C LEU A 51 28.11 35.26 -7.26
N TYR A 52 27.33 36.33 -7.11
CA TYR A 52 26.24 36.40 -6.14
C TYR A 52 25.16 35.34 -6.42
N ALA A 53 24.65 35.25 -7.65
CA ALA A 53 23.64 34.26 -8.03
C ALA A 53 24.12 32.82 -7.82
N TYR A 54 25.38 32.54 -8.17
CA TYR A 54 26.01 31.25 -7.91
C TYR A 54 26.10 30.95 -6.40
N ASN A 55 26.53 31.93 -5.60
CA ASN A 55 26.63 31.79 -4.15
C ASN A 55 25.26 31.58 -3.48
N CYS A 56 24.20 32.25 -3.94
CA CYS A 56 22.84 32.03 -3.43
C CYS A 56 22.38 30.58 -3.64
N GLN A 57 22.62 30.03 -4.83
CA GLN A 57 22.26 28.64 -5.13
C GLN A 57 23.13 27.64 -4.35
N LEU A 58 24.43 27.93 -4.25
CA LEU A 58 25.38 27.11 -3.53
C LEU A 58 25.12 27.11 -2.02
N GLU A 59 24.68 28.23 -1.45
CA GLU A 59 24.30 28.34 -0.04
C GLU A 59 23.09 27.46 0.28
N ASN A 60 22.09 27.40 -0.59
CA ASN A 60 20.95 26.48 -0.44
C ASN A 60 21.40 25.01 -0.41
N ILE A 61 22.26 24.62 -1.34
CA ILE A 61 22.80 23.25 -1.41
C ILE A 61 23.65 22.93 -0.17
N ARG A 62 24.55 23.84 0.21
CA ARG A 62 25.41 23.70 1.40
C ARG A 62 24.58 23.65 2.69
N ARG A 63 23.52 24.44 2.81
CA ARG A 63 22.61 24.42 3.97
C ARG A 63 21.92 23.07 4.10
N VAL A 64 21.35 22.53 3.01
CA VAL A 64 20.73 21.21 3.02
C VAL A 64 21.77 20.14 3.38
N GLN A 65 22.93 20.12 2.71
CA GLN A 65 23.98 19.14 3.00
C GLN A 65 24.50 19.22 4.43
N ARG A 66 24.65 20.43 4.99
CA ARG A 66 25.09 20.66 6.37
C ARG A 66 24.03 20.20 7.36
N ASN A 67 22.76 20.55 7.15
CA ASN A 67 21.65 20.15 8.03
C ASN A 67 21.48 18.63 8.11
N TRP A 68 21.72 17.93 6.99
CA TRP A 68 21.65 16.47 6.91
C TRP A 68 22.98 15.76 7.21
N SER A 69 24.03 16.50 7.58
CA SER A 69 25.26 15.90 8.08
C SER A 69 25.05 15.35 9.49
N TRP A 70 25.53 14.13 9.75
CA TRP A 70 25.35 13.47 11.03
C TRP A 70 25.86 14.30 12.21
N ALA A 71 27.01 14.95 12.06
CA ALA A 71 27.59 15.82 13.08
C ALA A 71 26.65 16.98 13.46
N CYS A 72 26.05 17.65 12.47
CA CYS A 72 25.10 18.74 12.71
C CYS A 72 23.81 18.23 13.37
N MET A 73 23.30 17.07 12.93
CA MET A 73 22.11 16.46 13.53
C MET A 73 22.35 16.03 14.98
N GLN A 74 23.52 15.47 15.28
CA GLN A 74 23.92 15.05 16.61
C GLN A 74 24.06 16.26 17.55
N GLU A 75 24.75 17.31 17.10
CA GLU A 75 24.90 18.55 17.86
C GLU A 75 23.54 19.21 18.14
N HIS A 76 22.68 19.32 17.12
CA HIS A 76 21.33 19.87 17.27
C HIS A 76 20.49 19.06 18.26
N ARG A 77 20.52 17.72 18.17
CA ARG A 77 19.85 16.85 19.15
C ARG A 77 20.42 17.02 20.56
N GLY A 78 21.73 17.20 20.68
CA GLY A 78 22.38 17.50 21.96
C GLY A 78 21.84 18.78 22.59
N ARG A 79 21.74 19.87 21.80
CA ARG A 79 21.17 21.16 22.24
C ARG A 79 19.70 21.04 22.65
N VAL A 80 18.89 20.33 21.87
CA VAL A 80 17.48 20.06 22.19
C VAL A 80 17.33 19.31 23.53
N ARG A 81 18.16 18.29 23.77
CA ARG A 81 18.15 17.54 25.05
C ARG A 81 18.58 18.42 26.23
N ARG A 82 19.63 19.23 26.05
CA ARG A 82 20.11 20.18 27.08
C ARG A 82 19.02 21.19 27.43
N TYR A 83 18.41 21.79 26.42
CA TYR A 83 17.30 22.74 26.58
C TYR A 83 16.11 22.10 27.31
N LYS A 84 15.73 20.87 26.93
CA LYS A 84 14.66 20.12 27.60
C LYS A 84 14.95 19.90 29.08
N ALA A 85 16.17 19.46 29.42
CA ALA A 85 16.58 19.22 30.79
C ALA A 85 16.58 20.52 31.62
N ALA A 86 17.12 21.61 31.08
CA ALA A 86 17.16 22.90 31.75
C ALA A 86 15.74 23.49 31.93
N TYR A 87 14.88 23.39 30.92
CA TYR A 87 13.50 23.85 30.99
C TYR A 87 12.66 23.00 31.96
N LYS A 88 12.90 21.68 32.02
CA LYS A 88 12.29 20.80 33.03
C LYS A 88 12.68 21.23 34.45
N ALA A 89 13.95 21.49 34.71
CA ALA A 89 14.43 22.00 35.99
C ALA A 89 13.81 23.37 36.34
N LYS A 90 13.56 24.22 35.33
CA LYS A 90 12.82 25.47 35.47
C LYS A 90 11.37 25.27 35.91
N LEU A 91 10.67 24.27 35.36
CA LEU A 91 9.30 23.94 35.77
C LEU A 91 9.23 23.35 37.19
N GLU A 92 10.29 22.68 37.64
CA GLU A 92 10.40 22.13 39.01
C GLU A 92 10.89 23.16 40.06
N ASN A 93 11.00 24.46 39.69
CA ASN A 93 11.56 25.53 40.54
C ASN A 93 13.00 25.27 41.02
N LYS A 94 13.78 24.45 40.31
CA LYS A 94 15.21 24.17 40.58
C LYS A 94 16.10 25.00 39.66
N LEU A 95 16.01 26.33 39.76
CA LEU A 95 16.81 27.23 38.93
C LEU A 95 18.23 27.40 39.49
N ASN A 96 19.21 27.37 38.59
CA ASN A 96 20.60 27.72 38.87
C ASN A 96 21.05 28.72 37.79
N ALA A 97 21.97 29.63 38.12
CA ALA A 97 22.56 30.59 37.19
C ALA A 97 23.23 29.94 35.95
N GLY A 98 23.65 28.68 36.07
CA GLY A 98 24.12 27.89 34.92
C GLY A 98 22.98 27.46 33.97
N LEU A 99 21.84 27.02 34.53
CA LEU A 99 20.69 26.55 33.76
C LEU A 99 19.96 27.68 33.05
N THR A 100 19.95 28.89 33.62
CA THR A 100 19.40 30.08 32.96
C THR A 100 20.21 30.46 31.72
N LYS A 101 21.55 30.40 31.82
CA LYS A 101 22.45 30.64 30.68
C LYS A 101 22.27 29.59 29.58
N ASP A 102 22.13 28.32 29.96
CA ASP A 102 21.86 27.23 29.00
C ASP A 102 20.54 27.44 28.25
N ILE A 103 19.50 27.93 28.94
CA ILE A 103 18.20 28.25 28.34
C ILE A 103 18.36 29.40 27.34
N GLU A 104 19.01 30.50 27.72
CA GLU A 104 19.23 31.66 26.85
C GLU A 104 20.08 31.31 25.62
N GLU A 105 21.15 30.54 25.78
CA GLU A 105 21.99 30.11 24.66
C GLU A 105 21.23 29.19 23.70
N CYS A 106 20.43 28.26 24.23
CA CYS A 106 19.61 27.39 23.41
C CYS A 106 18.49 28.17 22.69
N GLU A 107 17.85 29.14 23.34
CA GLU A 107 16.79 29.98 22.74
C GLU A 107 17.34 30.89 21.63
N ARG A 108 18.60 31.30 21.69
CA ARG A 108 19.26 32.05 20.62
C ARG A 108 19.48 31.24 19.34
N ILE A 109 19.63 29.91 19.47
CA ILE A 109 20.04 29.05 18.36
C ILE A 109 18.92 28.13 17.85
N LEU A 110 18.01 27.69 18.73
CA LEU A 110 16.89 26.84 18.36
C LEU A 110 15.78 27.68 17.71
N ASP A 111 15.12 27.08 16.71
CA ASP A 111 13.95 27.67 16.08
C ASP A 111 12.73 27.67 17.02
N VAL A 112 11.82 28.62 16.83
CA VAL A 112 10.59 28.82 17.59
C VAL A 112 9.75 27.54 17.66
N ILE A 113 9.70 26.78 16.57
CA ILE A 113 8.98 25.50 16.51
C ILE A 113 9.60 24.48 17.46
N ASN A 114 10.94 24.34 17.42
CA ASN A 114 11.66 23.42 18.29
C ASN A 114 11.54 23.82 19.76
N ILE A 115 11.64 25.12 20.05
CA ILE A 115 11.43 25.67 21.40
C ILE A 115 10.03 25.30 21.91
N THR A 116 9.00 25.58 21.12
CA THR A 116 7.59 25.33 21.50
C THR A 116 7.33 23.85 21.76
N LEU A 117 7.82 22.98 20.86
CA LEU A 117 7.68 21.53 20.98
C LEU A 117 8.34 21.00 22.26
N VAL A 118 9.59 21.41 22.52
CA VAL A 118 10.35 20.93 23.68
C VAL A 118 9.75 21.42 24.99
N ARG A 119 9.27 22.66 25.05
CA ARG A 119 8.56 23.19 26.24
C ARG A 119 7.33 22.35 26.57
N ARG A 120 6.52 22.02 25.56
CA ARG A 120 5.35 21.14 25.74
C ARG A 120 5.72 19.73 26.18
N GLN A 121 6.78 19.15 25.62
CA GLN A 121 7.27 17.84 26.07
C GLN A 121 7.72 17.86 27.53
N ALA A 122 8.47 18.88 27.94
CA ALA A 122 8.92 19.03 29.32
C ALA A 122 7.76 19.25 30.29
N GLU A 123 6.77 20.07 29.93
CA GLU A 123 5.54 20.27 30.72
C GLU A 123 4.76 18.98 30.92
N MET A 124 4.57 18.18 29.85
CA MET A 124 3.90 16.88 29.94
C MET A 124 4.67 15.90 30.83
N GLU A 125 6.00 15.86 30.75
CA GLU A 125 6.83 14.99 31.59
C GLU A 125 6.75 15.37 33.07
N VAL A 126 6.81 16.68 33.40
CA VAL A 126 6.65 17.15 34.78
C VAL A 126 5.24 16.87 35.31
N GLN A 127 4.20 17.05 34.49
CA GLN A 127 2.84 16.70 34.88
C GLN A 127 2.68 15.20 35.13
N ARG A 128 3.28 14.35 34.29
CA ARG A 128 3.27 12.89 34.45
C ARG A 128 4.00 12.47 35.72
N GLU A 129 5.20 12.98 35.96
CA GLU A 129 5.99 12.71 37.17
C GLU A 129 5.31 13.26 38.44
N GLY A 130 4.66 14.42 38.35
CA GLY A 130 3.86 14.97 39.44
C GLY A 130 2.65 14.10 39.80
N ARG A 131 1.97 13.51 38.81
CA ARG A 131 0.89 12.53 39.02
C ARG A 131 1.42 11.23 39.63
N LEU A 132 2.58 10.75 39.19
CA LEU A 132 3.23 9.56 39.74
C LEU A 132 3.67 9.78 41.20
N ARG A 133 4.27 10.92 41.55
CA ARG A 133 4.60 11.27 42.95
C ARG A 133 3.38 11.38 43.85
N LYS A 134 2.24 11.86 43.32
CA LYS A 134 0.95 11.86 44.04
C LYS A 134 0.42 10.44 44.25
N GLN A 135 0.53 9.58 43.24
CA GLN A 135 0.22 8.15 43.37
C GLN A 135 1.16 7.43 44.35
N GLU A 136 2.47 7.73 44.37
CA GLU A 136 3.41 7.15 45.34
C GLU A 136 3.10 7.59 46.78
N LYS A 137 2.73 8.86 46.99
CA LYS A 137 2.26 9.35 48.30
C LYS A 137 0.94 8.72 48.73
N GLN A 138 0.02 8.44 47.79
CA GLN A 138 -1.20 7.67 48.08
C GLN A 138 -0.91 6.17 48.31
N LYS A 139 0.03 5.57 47.57
CA LYS A 139 0.49 4.19 47.73
C LYS A 139 1.19 3.96 49.08
N LYS A 140 1.84 4.97 49.65
CA LYS A 140 2.46 4.89 50.99
C LYS A 140 1.48 4.72 52.17
N GLY A 141 0.19 4.99 51.99
CA GLY A 141 -0.80 4.93 53.07
C GLY A 141 -1.67 3.66 53.09
N TRP A 142 -1.82 2.98 51.96
CA TRP A 142 -2.69 1.80 51.83
C TRP A 142 -1.92 0.51 51.45
N PHE A 143 -0.85 0.63 50.65
CA PHE A 143 -0.08 -0.55 50.19
C PHE A 143 1.03 -1.01 51.15
N SER A 144 1.44 -0.19 52.13
CA SER A 144 2.47 -0.57 53.10
C SER A 144 1.99 -1.58 54.16
N GLY A 145 0.68 -1.67 54.41
CA GLY A 145 0.12 -2.59 55.41
C GLY A 145 -0.24 -3.98 54.87
N TRP A 146 -0.46 -4.11 53.55
CA TRP A 146 -0.85 -5.39 52.94
C TRP A 146 0.36 -6.15 52.38
N PHE A 147 1.37 -5.45 51.83
CA PHE A 147 2.44 -6.11 51.07
C PHE A 147 3.71 -6.45 51.87
N PHE A 148 3.87 -5.94 53.10
CA PHE A 148 5.10 -6.12 53.92
C PHE A 148 4.83 -6.74 55.30
N GLY A 149 3.79 -7.56 55.40
CA GLY A 149 3.54 -8.44 56.54
C GLY A 149 3.87 -9.90 56.21
N GLY A 150 5.16 -10.24 56.13
CA GLY A 150 5.64 -11.62 56.16
C GLY A 150 6.72 -12.00 55.14
N GLY A 151 7.98 -12.00 55.59
CA GLY A 151 8.98 -13.03 55.25
C GLY A 151 9.72 -12.98 53.91
N GLU A 152 10.98 -12.53 53.98
CA GLU A 152 12.22 -12.97 53.31
C GLU A 152 12.30 -13.30 51.79
N GLU A 153 13.23 -12.56 51.15
CA GLU A 153 14.13 -12.84 50.01
C GLU A 153 13.77 -13.88 48.94
N SER A 154 13.70 -13.42 47.68
CA SER A 154 14.73 -13.73 46.65
C SER A 154 14.43 -13.04 45.31
N ASP A 155 15.49 -12.54 44.68
CA ASP A 155 15.54 -12.01 43.31
C ASP A 155 15.16 -13.05 42.25
N GLN A 156 14.46 -12.65 41.19
CA GLN A 156 14.85 -12.91 39.79
C GLN A 156 13.92 -12.28 38.73
N ASP A 157 14.55 -11.43 37.93
CA ASP A 157 14.42 -11.10 36.49
C ASP A 157 13.08 -11.00 35.72
N ASP A 158 13.07 -9.93 34.94
CA ASP A 158 12.14 -9.48 33.91
C ASP A 158 11.97 -10.45 32.73
N GLN A 159 10.72 -10.65 32.30
CA GLN A 159 10.27 -10.66 30.89
C GLN A 159 8.78 -11.03 30.83
N ASP A 160 7.87 -10.04 30.79
CA ASP A 160 6.49 -10.29 30.30
C ASP A 160 5.66 -8.99 30.07
N ASP A 161 6.07 -8.14 29.13
CA ASP A 161 5.31 -6.93 28.74
C ASP A 161 3.93 -7.25 28.13
N GLY A 162 3.70 -8.49 27.65
CA GLY A 162 2.40 -8.95 27.16
C GLY A 162 1.41 -9.31 28.28
N ASN A 163 1.92 -9.64 29.47
CA ASN A 163 1.14 -10.11 30.61
C ASN A 163 0.67 -8.95 31.50
N LEU A 164 1.31 -7.77 31.39
CA LEU A 164 0.94 -6.58 32.14
C LEU A 164 -0.46 -6.07 31.73
N ALA A 165 -0.77 -6.02 30.43
CA ALA A 165 -2.07 -5.55 29.94
C ALA A 165 -3.22 -6.49 30.32
N MET A 166 -2.96 -7.80 30.40
CA MET A 166 -3.93 -8.80 30.83
C MET A 166 -4.14 -8.75 32.35
N LYS A 167 -3.04 -8.62 33.12
CA LYS A 167 -3.08 -8.39 34.57
C LYS A 167 -3.74 -7.06 34.94
N LEU A 168 -3.58 -6.01 34.13
CA LEU A 168 -4.22 -4.70 34.34
C LEU A 168 -5.73 -4.76 34.08
N LYS A 169 -6.15 -5.53 33.06
CA LYS A 169 -7.57 -5.75 32.74
C LYS A 169 -8.27 -6.62 33.79
N SER A 170 -7.56 -7.58 34.38
CA SER A 170 -8.11 -8.41 35.46
C SER A 170 -8.04 -7.75 36.83
N ALA A 171 -7.21 -6.71 37.02
CA ALA A 171 -7.03 -6.00 38.29
C ALA A 171 -7.85 -4.72 38.42
N MET A 172 -8.52 -4.24 37.36
CA MET A 172 -9.43 -3.10 37.44
C MET A 172 -10.87 -3.57 37.64
N THR A 173 -11.52 -3.05 38.67
CA THR A 173 -13.00 -3.05 38.77
C THR A 173 -13.58 -2.10 37.72
N GLU A 174 -14.81 -2.34 37.26
CA GLU A 174 -15.47 -1.51 36.23
C GLU A 174 -15.53 -0.02 36.63
N GLU A 175 -15.62 0.26 37.93
CA GLU A 175 -15.60 1.61 38.49
C GLU A 175 -14.23 2.32 38.35
N GLU A 176 -13.13 1.58 38.46
CA GLU A 176 -11.78 2.13 38.29
C GLU A 176 -11.47 2.40 36.82
N LYS A 177 -11.97 1.54 35.93
CA LYS A 177 -11.93 1.75 34.49
C LYS A 177 -12.70 3.03 34.12
N GLN A 178 -13.87 3.25 34.71
CA GLN A 178 -14.68 4.44 34.47
C GLN A 178 -14.00 5.72 34.98
N LYS A 179 -13.39 5.70 36.18
CA LYS A 179 -12.59 6.83 36.67
C LYS A 179 -11.36 7.10 35.81
N LEU A 180 -10.72 6.06 35.27
CA LEU A 180 -9.60 6.20 34.35
C LEU A 180 -10.06 6.86 33.03
N HIS A 181 -11.17 6.38 32.48
CA HIS A 181 -11.85 6.92 31.29
C HIS A 181 -12.18 8.41 31.48
N ASP A 182 -12.76 8.79 32.62
CA ASP A 182 -13.07 10.18 32.97
C ASP A 182 -11.81 11.04 33.12
N ALA A 183 -10.75 10.50 33.73
CA ALA A 183 -9.49 11.22 33.98
C ALA A 183 -8.64 11.45 32.72
N ILE A 184 -8.78 10.60 31.70
CA ILE A 184 -8.13 10.77 30.39
C ILE A 184 -9.05 11.40 29.33
N GLY A 185 -10.30 11.70 29.69
CA GLY A 185 -11.31 12.25 28.78
C GLY A 185 -11.73 11.27 27.66
N TYR A 186 -11.53 9.97 27.89
CA TYR A 186 -11.91 8.92 26.95
C TYR A 186 -13.30 8.41 27.31
N SER A 187 -14.31 8.84 26.58
CA SER A 187 -15.64 8.22 26.61
C SER A 187 -15.68 7.08 25.61
N ASP A 188 -16.08 5.87 26.04
CA ASP A 188 -16.50 4.78 25.12
C ASP A 188 -17.72 5.29 24.33
N GLY A 189 -17.48 5.94 23.19
CA GLY A 189 -18.50 6.64 22.40
C GLY A 189 -18.28 8.13 22.16
N GLY A 190 -17.07 8.67 22.36
CA GLY A 190 -16.75 10.02 21.88
C GLY A 190 -17.03 10.14 20.37
N PRO A 191 -17.48 11.31 19.85
CA PRO A 191 -17.75 11.46 18.43
C PRO A 191 -16.49 11.06 17.65
N PRO A 192 -16.61 10.23 16.60
CA PRO A 192 -15.45 9.82 15.83
C PRO A 192 -14.69 11.08 15.41
N PRO A 193 -13.35 11.08 15.49
CA PRO A 193 -12.56 12.22 15.03
C PRO A 193 -13.03 12.62 13.63
N SER A 194 -13.46 13.87 13.47
CA SER A 194 -13.97 14.36 12.20
C SER A 194 -12.79 14.51 11.23
N TYR A 195 -12.62 13.52 10.37
CA TYR A 195 -11.62 13.56 9.32
C TYR A 195 -12.12 14.41 8.14
N PRO A 196 -11.24 15.20 7.50
CA PRO A 196 -11.55 15.85 6.24
C PRO A 196 -12.06 14.86 5.16
N GLU A 197 -12.93 15.31 4.26
CA GLU A 197 -13.55 14.45 3.22
C GLU A 197 -12.53 13.86 2.21
N ASP A 198 -11.35 14.50 2.08
CA ASP A 198 -10.23 14.08 1.24
C ASP A 198 -9.25 13.12 1.94
N PHE A 199 -9.40 12.91 3.26
CA PHE A 199 -8.56 12.01 4.02
C PHE A 199 -8.79 10.54 3.63
N VAL A 200 -7.72 9.88 3.18
CA VAL A 200 -7.72 8.44 2.87
C VAL A 200 -7.26 7.68 4.12
N ASP A 201 -8.20 6.95 4.71
CA ASP A 201 -7.98 6.15 5.92
C ASP A 201 -7.27 4.83 5.59
N ILE A 202 -7.75 4.14 4.54
CA ILE A 202 -7.18 2.88 4.09
C ILE A 202 -6.78 2.99 2.62
N LEU A 203 -5.51 2.68 2.33
CA LEU A 203 -4.97 2.58 0.98
C LEU A 203 -4.31 1.22 0.79
N MET A 204 -5.02 0.30 0.15
CA MET A 204 -4.48 -1.00 -0.23
C MET A 204 -4.03 -0.96 -1.69
N LYS A 205 -2.78 -1.33 -1.95
CA LYS A 205 -2.22 -1.43 -3.31
C LYS A 205 -1.77 -2.85 -3.59
N PHE A 206 -2.22 -3.38 -4.71
CA PHE A 206 -1.83 -4.66 -5.24
C PHE A 206 -1.12 -4.45 -6.59
N LEU A 207 0.01 -5.12 -6.76
CA LEU A 207 0.77 -5.11 -8.02
C LEU A 207 1.23 -6.53 -8.31
N LEU A 208 0.78 -7.05 -9.45
CA LEU A 208 1.21 -8.33 -10.01
C LEU A 208 1.92 -8.05 -11.33
N LYS A 209 3.23 -8.24 -11.34
CA LYS A 209 4.06 -7.95 -12.51
C LYS A 209 3.84 -8.98 -13.63
N HIS A 210 3.88 -10.25 -13.27
CA HIS A 210 3.71 -11.36 -14.20
C HIS A 210 2.93 -12.47 -13.50
N LEU A 211 1.89 -12.95 -14.16
CA LEU A 211 1.21 -14.18 -13.82
C LEU A 211 1.19 -15.05 -15.07
N THR A 212 1.61 -16.29 -14.92
CA THR A 212 1.60 -17.27 -16.00
C THR A 212 0.90 -18.51 -15.50
N VAL A 213 -0.18 -18.89 -16.17
CA VAL A 213 -0.93 -20.12 -15.90
C VAL A 213 -0.72 -21.04 -17.08
N THR A 214 -0.09 -22.18 -16.83
CA THR A 214 0.16 -23.21 -17.85
C THR A 214 -0.73 -24.41 -17.58
N VAL A 215 -1.42 -24.86 -18.62
CA VAL A 215 -2.18 -26.08 -18.65
C VAL A 215 -1.38 -27.10 -19.45
N THR A 216 -1.10 -28.24 -18.83
CA THR A 216 -0.33 -29.33 -19.42
C THR A 216 -1.15 -30.61 -19.37
N ASP A 217 -1.04 -31.41 -20.42
CA ASP A 217 -1.66 -32.73 -20.47
C ASP A 217 -0.64 -33.81 -20.10
N GLU A 218 -0.85 -34.49 -18.97
CA GLU A 218 0.01 -35.59 -18.52
C GLU A 218 -0.13 -36.84 -19.41
N SER A 219 -1.25 -37.02 -20.10
CA SER A 219 -1.51 -38.19 -20.96
C SER A 219 -0.67 -38.20 -22.24
N VAL A 220 -0.28 -37.01 -22.72
CA VAL A 220 0.57 -36.80 -23.91
C VAL A 220 2.01 -36.44 -23.51
N GLY A 221 2.50 -36.99 -22.39
CA GLY A 221 3.88 -36.81 -21.95
C GLY A 221 4.20 -35.41 -21.37
N GLY A 222 3.19 -34.68 -20.88
CA GLY A 222 3.38 -33.37 -20.25
C GLY A 222 3.39 -32.19 -21.24
N ALA A 223 2.84 -32.38 -22.44
CA ALA A 223 2.76 -31.32 -23.45
C ALA A 223 1.96 -30.11 -22.94
N CYS A 224 2.43 -28.89 -23.23
CA CYS A 224 1.71 -27.67 -22.89
C CYS A 224 0.58 -27.42 -23.89
N VAL A 225 -0.66 -27.42 -23.39
CA VAL A 225 -1.88 -27.24 -24.18
C VAL A 225 -2.28 -25.77 -24.27
N LEU A 226 -2.12 -25.05 -23.15
CA LEU A 226 -2.51 -23.64 -23.06
C LEU A 226 -1.60 -22.91 -22.08
N GLN A 227 -1.13 -21.73 -22.46
CA GLN A 227 -0.36 -20.85 -21.60
C GLN A 227 -1.00 -19.45 -21.59
N ILE A 228 -1.52 -19.06 -20.44
CA ILE A 228 -2.12 -17.75 -20.21
C ILE A 228 -1.10 -16.88 -19.50
N LYS A 229 -0.78 -15.72 -20.06
CA LYS A 229 0.12 -14.72 -19.50
C LYS A 229 -0.65 -13.43 -19.25
N LEU A 230 -0.58 -12.96 -18.00
CA LEU A 230 -1.17 -11.72 -17.56
C LEU A 230 -0.04 -10.85 -17.01
N GLU A 231 0.14 -9.66 -17.59
CA GLU A 231 1.25 -8.78 -17.26
C GLU A 231 0.75 -7.45 -16.70
N HIS A 232 1.46 -6.97 -15.68
CA HIS A 232 1.24 -5.68 -15.03
C HIS A 232 -0.22 -5.44 -14.65
N VAL A 233 -0.72 -6.27 -13.72
CA VAL A 233 -2.00 -6.03 -13.07
C VAL A 233 -1.78 -5.15 -11.85
N THR A 234 -2.49 -4.04 -11.79
CA THR A 234 -2.50 -3.14 -10.64
C THR A 234 -3.90 -3.01 -10.11
N SER A 235 -4.08 -3.12 -8.80
CA SER A 235 -5.34 -2.79 -8.16
C SER A 235 -5.09 -1.91 -6.95
N ALA A 236 -5.97 -0.95 -6.71
CA ALA A 236 -5.92 -0.06 -5.56
C ALA A 236 -7.30 0.08 -4.96
N VAL A 237 -7.38 -0.02 -3.65
CA VAL A 237 -8.60 0.24 -2.88
C VAL A 237 -8.28 1.38 -1.92
N GLU A 238 -9.02 2.47 -2.07
CA GLU A 238 -8.94 3.70 -1.31
C GLU A 238 -10.26 3.84 -0.53
N ASN A 239 -10.21 3.81 0.80
CA ASN A 239 -11.36 4.09 1.65
C ASN A 239 -11.16 5.45 2.34
N ARG A 240 -12.13 6.35 2.18
CA ARG A 240 -12.19 7.66 2.82
C ARG A 240 -13.33 7.64 3.83
N SER A 241 -13.02 7.30 5.09
CA SER A 241 -14.01 7.17 6.16
C SER A 241 -14.70 8.51 6.47
N GLY A 242 -13.99 9.64 6.32
CA GLY A 242 -14.56 10.99 6.50
C GLY A 242 -15.65 11.37 5.50
N ALA A 243 -15.66 10.76 4.31
CA ALA A 243 -16.68 10.98 3.27
C ALA A 243 -17.55 9.74 3.03
N THR A 244 -17.40 8.67 3.82
CA THR A 244 -18.01 7.35 3.55
C THR A 244 -17.82 6.89 2.10
N ALA A 245 -16.64 7.16 1.54
CA ALA A 245 -16.36 7.00 0.12
C ALA A 245 -15.37 5.84 -0.11
N LEU A 246 -15.70 4.96 -1.04
CA LEU A 246 -14.88 3.84 -1.44
C LEU A 246 -14.49 4.02 -2.90
N ARG A 247 -13.20 3.93 -3.20
CA ARG A 247 -12.68 3.97 -4.56
C ARG A 247 -11.82 2.75 -4.86
N VAL A 248 -12.23 2.00 -5.87
CA VAL A 248 -11.53 0.81 -6.37
C VAL A 248 -11.04 1.09 -7.78
N LYS A 249 -9.75 0.93 -8.01
CA LYS A 249 -9.13 0.97 -9.34
C LYS A 249 -8.52 -0.38 -9.63
N SER A 250 -8.76 -0.92 -10.81
CA SER A 250 -8.08 -2.13 -11.30
C SER A 250 -7.67 -1.91 -12.74
N SER A 251 -6.47 -2.36 -13.11
CA SER A 251 -5.93 -2.19 -14.44
C SER A 251 -5.07 -3.39 -14.82
N VAL A 252 -5.19 -3.83 -16.06
CA VAL A 252 -4.41 -4.90 -16.69
C VAL A 252 -3.73 -4.31 -17.91
N GLN A 253 -2.41 -4.46 -18.03
CA GLN A 253 -1.67 -3.88 -19.14
C GLN A 253 -1.63 -4.79 -20.36
N SER A 254 -1.36 -6.08 -20.17
CA SER A 254 -1.18 -7.04 -21.26
C SER A 254 -1.80 -8.38 -20.89
N PHE A 255 -2.46 -8.98 -21.88
CA PHE A 255 -3.07 -10.29 -21.78
C PHE A 255 -2.74 -11.07 -23.04
N ILE A 256 -2.06 -12.19 -22.86
CA ILE A 256 -1.58 -13.04 -23.94
C ILE A 256 -2.00 -14.47 -23.65
N VAL A 257 -2.55 -15.14 -24.66
CA VAL A 257 -2.88 -16.56 -24.59
C VAL A 257 -2.13 -17.26 -25.72
N GLU A 258 -1.29 -18.22 -25.36
CA GLU A 258 -0.54 -19.09 -26.27
C GLU A 258 -1.10 -20.50 -26.20
N GLY A 259 -1.17 -21.17 -27.35
CA GLY A 259 -1.79 -22.47 -27.51
C GLY A 259 -0.83 -23.64 -27.62
N TYR A 260 -1.35 -24.78 -28.06
CA TYR A 260 -0.62 -26.02 -28.24
C TYR A 260 0.44 -25.87 -29.35
N ALA A 261 1.68 -26.27 -29.04
CA ALA A 261 2.78 -26.18 -29.99
C ALA A 261 2.63 -27.20 -31.12
N VAL A 262 2.48 -26.72 -32.35
CA VAL A 262 2.53 -27.56 -33.55
C VAL A 262 3.86 -27.29 -34.26
N ASN A 263 4.63 -28.35 -34.53
CA ASN A 263 5.95 -28.29 -35.16
C ASN A 263 6.96 -27.34 -34.47
N GLY A 264 6.86 -27.22 -33.14
CA GLY A 264 7.78 -26.39 -32.34
C GLY A 264 7.42 -24.90 -32.25
N SER A 265 6.34 -24.44 -32.90
CA SER A 265 5.84 -23.06 -32.79
C SER A 265 4.63 -22.99 -31.86
N LEU A 266 4.63 -22.03 -30.92
CA LEU A 266 3.49 -21.76 -30.03
C LEU A 266 2.56 -20.72 -30.68
N PRO A 267 1.35 -21.08 -31.11
CA PRO A 267 0.42 -20.15 -31.73
C PRO A 267 -0.11 -19.17 -30.68
N ARG A 268 -0.13 -17.88 -30.99
CA ARG A 268 -0.74 -16.86 -30.13
C ARG A 268 -2.22 -16.75 -30.45
N LEU A 269 -3.08 -17.18 -29.53
CA LEU A 269 -4.54 -17.21 -29.66
C LEU A 269 -5.18 -15.88 -29.28
N VAL A 270 -4.64 -15.21 -28.27
CA VAL A 270 -5.11 -13.89 -27.87
C VAL A 270 -3.89 -13.01 -27.68
N SER A 271 -3.92 -11.84 -28.29
CA SER A 271 -2.94 -10.79 -28.09
C SER A 271 -3.67 -9.50 -27.80
N SER A 272 -3.32 -8.85 -26.68
CA SER A 272 -3.58 -7.42 -26.55
C SER A 272 -2.75 -6.68 -27.59
N GLU A 273 -3.39 -5.91 -28.46
CA GLU A 273 -2.66 -4.91 -29.23
C GLU A 273 -2.15 -3.86 -28.25
N ILE A 274 -0.84 -3.64 -28.21
CA ILE A 274 -0.27 -2.59 -27.37
C ILE A 274 -0.75 -1.27 -27.95
N ALA A 275 -1.75 -0.67 -27.31
CA ALA A 275 -2.22 0.66 -27.65
C ALA A 275 -1.01 1.62 -27.70
N THR A 276 -0.84 2.30 -28.83
CA THR A 276 0.22 3.28 -29.04
C THR A 276 0.09 4.35 -27.95
N GLY A 277 1.03 4.39 -27.01
CA GLY A 277 1.01 5.34 -25.88
C GLY A 277 0.97 4.74 -24.47
N GLY A 278 1.00 3.41 -24.32
CA GLY A 278 1.12 2.78 -23.00
C GLY A 278 -0.17 2.77 -22.18
N ALA A 279 -1.32 2.92 -22.83
CA ALA A 279 -2.62 2.73 -22.22
C ALA A 279 -2.80 1.27 -21.78
N PRO A 280 -3.49 1.01 -20.66
CA PRO A 280 -3.77 -0.36 -20.22
C PRO A 280 -4.78 -1.04 -21.15
N LEU A 281 -4.65 -2.36 -21.30
CA LEU A 281 -5.64 -3.19 -22.00
C LEU A 281 -7.04 -3.04 -21.40
N LEU A 282 -7.13 -3.12 -20.08
CA LEU A 282 -8.39 -2.99 -19.35
C LEU A 282 -8.14 -2.11 -18.13
N ALA A 283 -8.98 -1.10 -17.93
CA ALA A 283 -9.02 -0.30 -16.72
C ALA A 283 -10.45 -0.19 -16.21
N VAL A 284 -10.66 -0.54 -14.95
CA VAL A 284 -11.94 -0.45 -14.25
C VAL A 284 -11.76 0.44 -13.03
N MET A 285 -12.62 1.43 -12.88
CA MET A 285 -12.66 2.31 -11.73
C MET A 285 -14.08 2.40 -11.21
N PHE A 286 -14.25 2.13 -9.93
CA PHE A 286 -15.49 2.29 -9.20
C PHE A 286 -15.25 3.28 -8.05
N GLU A 287 -16.13 4.24 -7.87
CA GLU A 287 -16.06 5.20 -6.76
C GLU A 287 -17.45 5.50 -6.23
N THR A 288 -17.62 5.48 -4.90
CA THR A 288 -18.79 6.04 -4.21
C THR A 288 -18.44 7.39 -3.62
N ASN A 289 -19.40 8.32 -3.59
CA ASN A 289 -19.24 9.67 -3.03
C ASN A 289 -17.92 10.35 -3.50
N PRO A 290 -17.75 10.55 -4.82
CA PRO A 290 -16.57 11.22 -5.36
C PRO A 290 -16.44 12.65 -4.83
N LEU A 291 -15.20 13.15 -4.77
CA LEU A 291 -14.87 14.45 -4.17
C LEU A 291 -15.51 15.65 -4.88
N ASP A 292 -15.84 15.51 -6.16
CA ASP A 292 -16.52 16.52 -6.97
C ASP A 292 -18.02 16.62 -6.67
N LYS A 293 -18.57 15.69 -5.88
CA LYS A 293 -19.99 15.62 -5.48
C LYS A 293 -20.97 15.64 -6.66
N SER A 294 -20.51 15.20 -7.85
CA SER A 294 -21.33 15.22 -9.06
C SER A 294 -22.35 14.09 -9.14
N CYS A 295 -22.10 13.00 -8.43
CA CYS A 295 -22.90 11.77 -8.44
C CYS A 295 -22.67 11.00 -7.13
N ASP A 296 -23.49 10.00 -6.84
CA ASP A 296 -23.33 9.14 -5.66
C ASP A 296 -22.40 7.96 -5.97
N GLN A 297 -22.44 7.48 -7.20
CA GLN A 297 -21.63 6.35 -7.67
C GLN A 297 -21.09 6.63 -9.07
N ARG A 298 -19.83 6.26 -9.31
CA ARG A 298 -19.17 6.42 -10.59
C ARG A 298 -18.51 5.12 -11.00
N VAL A 299 -18.80 4.65 -12.20
CA VAL A 299 -18.16 3.48 -12.81
C VAL A 299 -17.54 3.90 -14.14
N LYS A 300 -16.24 3.67 -14.27
CA LYS A 300 -15.51 3.87 -15.52
C LYS A 300 -14.88 2.57 -15.96
N VAL A 301 -15.17 2.14 -17.18
CA VAL A 301 -14.59 0.95 -17.79
C VAL A 301 -13.98 1.33 -19.12
N LEU A 302 -12.69 1.06 -19.28
CA LEU A 302 -11.97 1.26 -20.53
C LEU A 302 -11.35 -0.07 -20.94
N ALA A 303 -11.70 -0.55 -22.13
CA ALA A 303 -11.18 -1.78 -22.72
C ALA A 303 -10.61 -1.50 -24.13
N GLN A 304 -9.35 -1.86 -24.33
CA GLN A 304 -8.63 -1.79 -25.61
C GLN A 304 -8.90 -3.04 -26.46
N PRO A 305 -8.68 -2.97 -27.78
CA PRO A 305 -9.04 -4.06 -28.66
C PRO A 305 -8.11 -5.27 -28.45
N LEU A 306 -8.71 -6.46 -28.52
CA LEU A 306 -7.99 -7.73 -28.55
C LEU A 306 -7.95 -8.25 -29.99
N GLN A 307 -6.83 -8.88 -30.33
CA GLN A 307 -6.71 -9.74 -31.49
C GLN A 307 -6.89 -11.19 -31.04
N ILE A 308 -7.88 -11.87 -31.58
CA ILE A 308 -8.19 -13.26 -31.28
C ILE A 308 -7.92 -14.09 -32.53
N MET A 309 -7.10 -15.13 -32.42
CA MET A 309 -6.72 -16.04 -33.50
C MET A 309 -7.28 -17.43 -33.22
N TYR A 310 -8.03 -17.97 -34.17
CA TYR A 310 -8.48 -19.35 -34.12
C TYR A 310 -7.33 -20.30 -34.47
N HIS A 311 -7.15 -21.35 -33.66
CA HIS A 311 -6.18 -22.41 -33.92
C HIS A 311 -6.82 -23.77 -33.62
N ALA A 312 -7.03 -24.58 -34.67
CA ALA A 312 -7.80 -25.81 -34.59
C ALA A 312 -7.18 -26.81 -33.61
N HIS A 313 -5.87 -27.09 -33.74
CA HIS A 313 -5.18 -28.06 -32.89
C HIS A 313 -5.25 -27.68 -31.41
N THR A 314 -5.13 -26.39 -31.06
CA THR A 314 -5.23 -26.00 -29.65
C THR A 314 -6.64 -26.24 -29.11
N ILE A 315 -7.67 -25.88 -29.87
CA ILE A 315 -9.07 -26.04 -29.42
C ILE A 315 -9.43 -27.51 -29.24
N ILE A 316 -8.97 -28.38 -30.14
CA ILE A 316 -9.14 -29.82 -30.03
C ILE A 316 -8.48 -30.33 -28.74
N GLN A 317 -7.21 -29.98 -28.51
CA GLN A 317 -6.49 -30.43 -27.30
C GLN A 317 -7.13 -29.91 -26.00
N ILE A 318 -7.64 -28.68 -25.98
CA ILE A 318 -8.40 -28.16 -24.83
C ILE A 318 -9.69 -28.95 -24.63
N THR A 319 -10.40 -29.26 -25.71
CA THR A 319 -11.67 -30.00 -25.67
C THR A 319 -11.45 -31.43 -25.19
N ASP A 320 -10.38 -32.09 -25.66
CA ASP A 320 -10.00 -33.43 -25.22
C ASP A 320 -9.59 -33.44 -23.73
N LEU A 321 -8.82 -32.44 -23.29
CA LEU A 321 -8.37 -32.33 -21.90
C LEU A 321 -9.52 -32.12 -20.91
N PHE A 322 -10.49 -31.28 -21.27
CA PHE A 322 -11.67 -30.98 -20.46
C PHE A 322 -12.88 -31.83 -20.81
N ALA A 323 -12.71 -32.85 -21.67
CA ALA A 323 -13.78 -33.78 -22.00
C ALA A 323 -14.28 -34.42 -20.69
N PRO A 324 -15.57 -34.27 -20.36
CA PRO A 324 -16.10 -34.81 -19.12
C PRO A 324 -16.01 -36.34 -19.16
N PRO A 325 -15.67 -37.00 -18.03
CA PRO A 325 -15.75 -38.44 -17.96
C PRO A 325 -17.19 -38.88 -18.23
N LYS A 326 -17.35 -40.03 -18.90
CA LYS A 326 -18.62 -40.51 -19.50
C LYS A 326 -19.80 -40.66 -18.52
N ASP A 327 -19.56 -40.51 -17.22
CA ASP A 327 -20.53 -40.77 -16.15
C ASP A 327 -21.08 -39.50 -15.45
N ILE A 328 -20.78 -38.28 -15.94
CA ILE A 328 -21.28 -37.03 -15.32
C ILE A 328 -22.39 -36.41 -16.16
N SER A 329 -23.57 -36.23 -15.56
CA SER A 329 -24.71 -35.53 -16.18
C SER A 329 -24.49 -34.01 -16.19
N LEU A 330 -23.92 -33.50 -17.29
CA LEU A 330 -23.70 -32.06 -17.52
C LEU A 330 -24.97 -31.20 -17.35
N GLN A 331 -26.15 -31.80 -17.48
CA GLN A 331 -27.44 -31.14 -17.30
C GLN A 331 -27.61 -30.53 -15.90
N GLN A 332 -27.11 -31.18 -14.84
CA GLN A 332 -27.20 -30.64 -13.48
C GLN A 332 -26.29 -29.43 -13.27
N LEU A 333 -25.07 -29.47 -13.82
CA LEU A 333 -24.13 -28.35 -13.77
C LEU A 333 -24.63 -27.16 -14.58
N GLN A 334 -25.18 -27.42 -15.78
CA GLN A 334 -25.75 -26.37 -16.62
C GLN A 334 -26.98 -25.74 -15.96
N ALA A 335 -27.89 -26.54 -15.41
CA ALA A 335 -29.06 -26.03 -14.68
C ALA A 335 -28.65 -25.19 -13.46
N THR A 336 -27.60 -25.62 -12.74
CA THR A 336 -27.06 -24.86 -11.59
C THR A 336 -26.38 -23.57 -12.05
N ALA A 337 -25.61 -23.59 -13.14
CA ALA A 337 -24.97 -22.39 -13.66
C ALA A 337 -25.99 -21.36 -14.17
N LEU A 338 -27.04 -21.82 -14.88
CA LEU A 338 -28.13 -20.98 -15.35
C LEU A 338 -28.91 -20.35 -14.19
N SER A 339 -29.24 -21.13 -13.15
CA SER A 339 -29.94 -20.57 -11.98
C SER A 339 -29.08 -19.55 -11.22
N GLN A 340 -27.77 -19.77 -11.11
CA GLN A 340 -26.87 -18.76 -10.52
C GLN A 340 -26.79 -17.49 -11.38
N LEU A 341 -26.79 -17.62 -12.71
CA LEU A 341 -26.81 -16.47 -13.61
C LEU A 341 -28.12 -15.68 -13.49
N GLU A 342 -29.26 -16.37 -13.36
CA GLU A 342 -30.56 -15.75 -13.12
C GLU A 342 -30.58 -15.01 -11.78
N VAL A 343 -30.05 -15.61 -10.70
CA VAL A 343 -29.91 -14.93 -9.40
C VAL A 343 -29.03 -13.67 -9.50
N VAL A 344 -27.92 -13.73 -10.23
CA VAL A 344 -27.05 -12.55 -10.44
C VAL A 344 -27.78 -11.48 -11.26
N LYS A 345 -28.53 -11.88 -12.29
CA LYS A 345 -29.35 -10.97 -13.11
C LYS A 345 -30.42 -10.28 -12.27
N GLU A 346 -31.20 -11.04 -11.50
CA GLU A 346 -32.25 -10.52 -10.62
C GLU A 346 -31.66 -9.57 -9.57
N ARG A 347 -30.57 -9.95 -8.91
CA ARG A 347 -29.90 -9.06 -7.93
C ARG A 347 -29.36 -7.79 -8.56
N SER A 348 -28.85 -7.87 -9.79
CA SER A 348 -28.36 -6.69 -10.51
C SER A 348 -29.50 -5.75 -10.89
N VAL A 349 -30.62 -6.28 -11.38
CA VAL A 349 -31.82 -5.49 -11.72
C VAL A 349 -32.43 -4.87 -10.47
N THR A 350 -32.61 -5.63 -9.39
CA THR A 350 -33.15 -5.11 -8.13
C THR A 350 -32.24 -4.05 -7.51
N GLY A 351 -30.91 -4.23 -7.58
CA GLY A 351 -29.95 -3.23 -7.14
C GLY A 351 -30.04 -1.93 -7.95
N LEU A 352 -30.16 -2.05 -9.28
CA LEU A 352 -30.40 -0.90 -10.17
C LEU A 352 -31.75 -0.24 -9.89
N GLN A 353 -32.80 -1.01 -9.61
CA GLN A 353 -34.12 -0.48 -9.32
C GLN A 353 -34.16 0.24 -7.98
N ALA A 354 -33.53 -0.30 -6.94
CA ALA A 354 -33.36 0.38 -5.66
C ALA A 354 -32.52 1.66 -5.77
N ALA A 355 -31.53 1.69 -6.68
CA ALA A 355 -30.77 2.90 -7.01
C ALA A 355 -31.64 3.97 -7.70
N ILE A 356 -32.54 3.56 -8.60
CA ILE A 356 -33.54 4.43 -9.25
C ILE A 356 -34.54 4.97 -8.22
N ASP A 357 -35.11 4.09 -7.38
CA ASP A 357 -36.14 4.44 -6.39
C ASP A 357 -35.60 5.37 -5.29
N ASN A 358 -34.33 5.21 -4.90
CA ASN A 358 -33.68 6.08 -3.92
C ASN A 358 -33.05 7.35 -4.56
N HIS A 359 -33.32 7.63 -5.83
CA HIS A 359 -32.75 8.75 -6.59
C HIS A 359 -31.22 8.84 -6.56
N SER A 360 -30.51 7.72 -6.44
CA SER A 360 -29.04 7.75 -6.45
C SER A 360 -28.53 8.05 -7.87
N ILE A 361 -27.65 9.02 -8.00
CA ILE A 361 -27.09 9.45 -9.27
C ILE A 361 -25.90 8.55 -9.59
N LEU A 362 -26.04 7.74 -10.65
CA LEU A 362 -25.01 6.84 -11.16
C LEU A 362 -24.38 7.44 -12.44
N ASP A 363 -23.08 7.67 -12.40
CA ASP A 363 -22.25 8.10 -13.54
C ASP A 363 -21.57 6.87 -14.17
N LEU A 364 -22.02 6.47 -15.37
CA LEU A 364 -21.49 5.32 -16.12
C LEU A 364 -20.73 5.78 -17.37
N ASP A 365 -19.44 5.49 -17.42
CA ASP A 365 -18.56 5.78 -18.57
C ASP A 365 -17.95 4.46 -19.05
N LEU A 366 -18.47 3.95 -20.17
CA LEU A 366 -18.11 2.66 -20.73
C LEU A 366 -17.50 2.84 -22.13
N SER A 367 -16.20 2.58 -22.24
CA SER A 367 -15.44 2.70 -23.49
C SER A 367 -14.85 1.35 -23.88
N PHE A 368 -15.46 0.69 -24.87
CA PHE A 368 -15.00 -0.58 -25.41
C PHE A 368 -14.52 -0.41 -26.85
N ALA A 369 -13.24 -0.70 -27.10
CA ALA A 369 -12.72 -0.79 -28.45
C ALA A 369 -13.05 -2.16 -29.07
N ALA A 370 -13.34 -2.17 -30.37
CA ALA A 370 -13.74 -3.37 -31.10
C ALA A 370 -12.56 -4.35 -31.24
N SER A 371 -12.72 -5.55 -30.69
CA SER A 371 -11.79 -6.66 -30.89
C SER A 371 -12.07 -7.36 -32.22
N HIS A 372 -11.06 -7.95 -32.84
CA HIS A 372 -11.21 -8.67 -34.11
C HIS A 372 -10.75 -10.12 -33.99
N ILE A 373 -11.38 -10.99 -34.78
CA ILE A 373 -11.13 -12.42 -34.81
C ILE A 373 -10.54 -12.79 -36.17
N ILE A 374 -9.44 -13.52 -36.17
CA ILE A 374 -8.79 -14.05 -37.37
C ILE A 374 -9.00 -15.56 -37.39
N ILE A 375 -9.54 -16.05 -38.50
CA ILE A 375 -9.76 -17.47 -38.75
C ILE A 375 -8.87 -17.87 -39.94
N PRO A 376 -7.73 -18.54 -39.70
CA PRO A 376 -6.86 -18.97 -40.79
C PRO A 376 -7.48 -20.11 -41.59
N GLU A 377 -7.19 -20.13 -42.89
CA GLU A 377 -7.54 -21.23 -43.77
C GLU A 377 -6.88 -22.53 -43.26
N ASN A 378 -7.63 -23.63 -43.20
CA ASN A 378 -7.21 -24.91 -42.62
C ASN A 378 -6.90 -24.92 -41.11
N GLY A 379 -7.25 -23.85 -40.37
CA GLY A 379 -7.13 -23.83 -38.91
C GLY A 379 -5.70 -23.74 -38.36
N LEU A 380 -4.73 -23.45 -39.24
CA LEU A 380 -3.31 -23.22 -38.94
C LEU A 380 -2.90 -21.86 -39.49
N TYR A 381 -2.37 -21.00 -38.63
CA TYR A 381 -1.85 -19.71 -39.08
C TYR A 381 -0.45 -19.90 -39.67
N ALA A 382 -0.34 -19.90 -41.00
CA ALA A 382 0.93 -19.82 -41.70
C ALA A 382 1.26 -18.34 -41.94
N GLU A 383 2.25 -17.82 -41.22
CA GLU A 383 2.86 -16.53 -41.56
C GLU A 383 3.54 -16.73 -42.93
N TYR A 384 3.00 -16.13 -44.00
CA TYR A 384 3.52 -16.31 -45.36
C TYR A 384 5.04 -16.02 -45.38
N VAL A 385 5.85 -17.07 -45.50
CA VAL A 385 7.25 -16.97 -45.89
C VAL A 385 7.24 -16.42 -47.31
N TYR A 386 7.86 -15.26 -47.52
CA TYR A 386 8.09 -14.74 -48.87
C TYR A 386 8.64 -15.85 -49.75
N LEU A 387 7.85 -16.27 -50.74
CA LEU A 387 8.33 -17.11 -51.83
C LEU A 387 9.48 -16.34 -52.48
N SER A 388 10.69 -16.83 -52.29
CA SER A 388 11.81 -16.46 -53.15
C SER A 388 11.46 -16.96 -54.55
N VAL A 389 11.06 -16.02 -55.40
CA VAL A 389 10.96 -16.26 -56.84
C VAL A 389 12.39 -16.51 -57.33
N GLN A 390 12.67 -17.73 -57.77
CA GLN A 390 13.83 -18.04 -58.60
C GLN A 390 13.60 -17.55 -60.03
#